data_AF-A0A1C6T600-F1
#
_entry.id   AF-A0A1C6T600-F1
#
_cell.length_a   1.000
_cell.length_b   1.000
_cell.length_c   1.000
_cell.angle_alpha   90.00
_cell.angle_beta   90.00
_cell.angle_gamma   90.00
#
_symmetry.space_group_name_H-M   'P 1'
#
loop_
_entity.id
_entity.type
_entity.pdbx_description
1 polymer ?
#
loop_
_entity_poly.entity_id
_entity_poly.type
_entity_poly.pdbx_seq_one_letter_code
_entity_poly.pdbx_strand_id
1 'polypeptide(L)'
;MSVIGGEIPQLHSLNTNFNRQSSAVDSLLRELRNELANTYWRGGAADRFRTSWSSEYEPALTRLSAALQDAALEVRRRADALEQAGG
;
A
#
# COMPACT_ATOMS: atom_id res chain seq x y z
N MET A 1 -5.84 22.04 -28.28
CA MET A 1 -5.38 22.16 -26.87
C MET A 1 -6.23 21.25 -26.00
N SER A 2 -5.64 20.71 -24.93
CA SER A 2 -6.32 20.07 -23.79
C SER A 2 -6.53 18.55 -23.79
N VAL A 3 -5.54 17.75 -24.22
CA VAL A 3 -5.40 16.39 -23.66
C VAL A 3 -4.79 16.47 -22.25
N ILE A 4 -3.83 17.39 -22.05
CA ILE A 4 -3.09 17.60 -20.79
C ILE A 4 -3.98 17.99 -19.60
N GLY A 5 -5.08 18.71 -19.82
CA GLY A 5 -6.03 19.07 -18.75
C GLY A 5 -6.95 17.93 -18.31
N GLY A 6 -7.23 16.96 -19.18
CA GLY A 6 -8.20 15.89 -18.92
C GLY A 6 -7.64 14.72 -18.10
N GLU A 7 -6.32 14.54 -18.13
CA GLU A 7 -5.61 13.47 -17.41
C GLU A 7 -5.30 13.81 -15.95
N ILE A 8 -5.21 15.10 -15.58
CA ILE A 8 -4.94 15.55 -14.20
C ILE A 8 -5.97 15.00 -13.19
N PRO A 9 -7.31 15.10 -13.42
CA PRO A 9 -8.29 14.50 -12.52
C PRO A 9 -8.16 12.97 -12.39
N GLN A 10 -7.72 12.30 -13.46
CA GLN A 10 -7.50 10.85 -13.45
C GLN A 10 -6.26 10.49 -12.60
N LEU A 11 -5.18 11.27 -12.70
CA LEU A 11 -3.99 11.10 -11.87
C LEU A 11 -4.29 11.35 -10.39
N HIS A 12 -5.07 12.38 -10.06
CA HIS A 12 -5.52 12.62 -8.68
C HIS A 12 -6.35 11.46 -8.12
N SER A 13 -7.24 10.90 -8.95
CA SER A 13 -8.02 9.72 -8.60
C SER A 13 -7.14 8.49 -8.36
N LEU A 14 -6.14 8.28 -9.21
CA LEU A 14 -5.17 7.19 -9.08
C LEU A 14 -4.32 7.32 -7.81
N ASN A 15 -3.77 8.51 -7.54
CA ASN A 15 -3.05 8.82 -6.29
C ASN A 15 -3.91 8.52 -5.05
N THR A 16 -5.17 8.95 -5.06
CA THR A 16 -6.11 8.68 -3.96
C THR A 16 -6.32 7.18 -3.76
N ASN A 17 -6.43 6.42 -4.86
CA ASN A 17 -6.57 4.97 -4.77
C ASN A 17 -5.32 4.30 -4.18
N PHE A 18 -4.12 4.64 -4.65
CA PHE A 18 -2.89 4.07 -4.09
C PHE A 18 -2.73 4.35 -2.59
N ASN A 19 -3.00 5.57 -2.13
CA ASN A 19 -2.99 5.90 -0.70
C ASN A 19 -4.02 5.09 0.10
N ARG A 20 -5.23 4.91 -0.44
CA ARG A 20 -6.27 4.07 0.18
C ARG A 20 -5.81 2.62 0.30
N GLN A 21 -5.25 2.05 -0.77
CA GLN A 21 -4.81 0.66 -0.77
C GLN A 21 -3.61 0.44 0.17
N SER A 22 -2.66 1.37 0.24
CA SER A 22 -1.58 1.32 1.26
C SER A 22 -2.16 1.27 2.68
N SER A 23 -3.09 2.18 2.99
CA SER A 23 -3.74 2.23 4.31
C SER A 23 -4.53 0.95 4.63
N ALA A 24 -5.12 0.32 3.61
CA ALA A 24 -5.81 -0.95 3.73
C ALA A 24 -4.83 -2.10 4.04
N VAL A 25 -3.67 -2.13 3.38
CA VAL A 25 -2.60 -3.12 3.67
C VAL A 25 -2.08 -2.95 5.11
N ASP A 26 -1.85 -1.72 5.56
CA ASP A 26 -1.41 -1.46 6.95
C ASP A 26 -2.45 -1.89 7.98
N SER A 27 -3.74 -1.72 7.66
CA SER A 27 -4.84 -2.14 8.53
C SER A 27 -4.97 -3.66 8.58
N LEU A 28 -4.89 -4.32 7.42
CA LEU A 28 -4.85 -5.77 7.32
C LEU A 28 -3.68 -6.36 8.11
N LEU A 29 -2.49 -5.77 7.99
CA LEU A 29 -1.31 -6.23 8.73
C LEU A 29 -1.52 -6.17 10.24
N ARG A 30 -2.12 -5.08 10.75
CA ARG A 30 -2.45 -4.95 12.18
C ARG A 30 -3.50 -5.96 12.63
N GLU A 31 -4.54 -6.17 11.84
CA GLU A 31 -5.59 -7.16 12.11
C GLU A 31 -5.01 -8.57 12.20
N LEU A 32 -4.22 -8.98 11.20
CA LEU A 32 -3.61 -10.31 11.17
C LEU A 32 -2.62 -10.52 12.31
N ARG A 33 -1.79 -9.51 12.65
CA ARG A 33 -0.90 -9.58 13.82
C ARG A 33 -1.68 -9.81 15.12
N ASN A 34 -2.78 -9.08 15.31
CA ASN A 34 -3.62 -9.23 16.50
C ASN A 34 -4.29 -10.60 16.55
N GLU A 35 -4.84 -11.07 15.44
CA GLU A 35 -5.49 -12.38 15.36
C GLU A 35 -4.48 -13.51 15.65
N LEU A 36 -3.28 -13.45 15.06
CA LEU A 36 -2.23 -14.44 15.29
C LEU A 36 -1.71 -14.45 16.74
N ALA A 37 -1.68 -13.29 17.39
CA ALA A 37 -1.28 -13.16 18.78
C ALA A 37 -2.34 -13.72 19.75
N ASN A 38 -3.63 -13.53 19.43
CA ASN A 38 -4.76 -13.94 20.28
C ASN A 38 -5.23 -15.38 20.02
N THR A 39 -4.85 -15.97 18.88
CA THR A 39 -5.24 -17.34 18.53
C THR A 39 -4.50 -18.37 19.40
N TYR A 40 -5.26 -19.20 20.12
CA TYR A 40 -4.73 -20.35 20.85
C TYR A 40 -4.35 -21.49 19.89
N TRP A 41 -3.20 -21.35 19.25
CA TRP A 41 -2.62 -22.36 18.35
C TRP A 41 -1.16 -22.61 18.73
N ARG A 42 -0.88 -23.82 19.25
CA ARG A 42 0.42 -24.22 19.81
C ARG A 42 0.95 -25.49 19.13
N GLY A 43 2.26 -25.71 19.27
CA GLY A 43 2.97 -26.88 18.74
C GLY A 43 3.82 -26.54 17.52
N GLY A 44 4.68 -27.48 17.11
CA GLY A 44 5.74 -27.18 16.13
C GLY A 44 5.27 -26.69 14.76
N ALA A 45 4.05 -27.05 14.31
CA ALA A 45 3.47 -26.48 13.09
C ALA A 45 3.15 -24.98 13.24
N ALA A 46 2.65 -24.60 14.41
CA ALA A 46 2.34 -23.22 14.75
C ALA A 46 3.61 -22.36 14.85
N ASP A 47 4.67 -22.91 15.43
CA ASP A 47 5.97 -22.23 15.54
C ASP A 47 6.63 -22.02 14.17
N ARG A 48 6.57 -23.05 13.30
CA ARG A 48 7.03 -22.93 11.90
C ARG A 48 6.27 -21.85 11.16
N PHE A 49 4.95 -21.82 11.27
CA PHE A 49 4.14 -20.79 10.63
C PHE A 49 4.49 -19.38 11.14
N ARG A 50 4.61 -19.18 12.45
CA ARG A 50 4.99 -17.87 13.04
C ARG A 50 6.37 -17.41 12.59
N THR A 51 7.28 -18.36 12.36
CA THR A 51 8.59 -18.07 11.77
C THR A 51 8.43 -17.57 10.34
N SER A 52 7.74 -18.32 9.47
CA SER A 52 7.47 -17.89 8.08
C SER A 52 6.72 -16.56 8.01
N TRP A 53 5.74 -16.34 8.90
CA TRP A 53 4.99 -15.09 8.99
C TRP A 53 5.92 -13.89 9.21
N SER A 54 6.76 -13.96 10.24
CA SER A 54 7.64 -12.86 10.61
C SER A 54 8.80 -12.66 9.62
N SER A 55 9.27 -13.72 8.95
CA SER A 55 10.39 -13.64 8.01
C SER A 55 10.00 -13.29 6.57
N GLU A 56 8.80 -13.66 6.14
CA GLU A 56 8.40 -13.60 4.73
C GLU A 56 7.13 -12.76 4.52
N TYR A 57 6.02 -13.14 5.13
CA TYR A 57 4.71 -12.60 4.79
C TYR A 57 4.52 -11.17 5.29
N GLU A 58 4.82 -10.92 6.55
CA GLU A 58 4.72 -9.58 7.15
C GLU A 58 5.66 -8.56 6.49
N PRO A 59 6.94 -8.91 6.24
CA PRO A 59 7.82 -8.06 5.45
C PRO A 59 7.32 -7.81 4.02
N ALA A 60 6.73 -8.81 3.34
CA ALA A 60 6.19 -8.63 2.00
C ALA A 60 5.00 -7.65 1.98
N LEU A 61 4.06 -7.77 2.92
CA LEU A 61 2.94 -6.84 3.06
C LEU A 61 3.41 -5.42 3.40
N THR A 62 4.40 -5.29 4.28
CA THR A 62 5.01 -3.99 4.62
C THR A 62 5.64 -3.33 3.39
N ARG A 63 6.39 -4.11 2.59
CA ARG A 63 6.98 -3.62 1.33
C ARG A 63 5.91 -3.23 0.31
N LEU A 64 4.81 -3.97 0.23
CA LEU A 64 3.69 -3.63 -0.64
C LEU A 64 3.06 -2.29 -0.24
N SER A 65 2.81 -2.07 1.05
CA SER A 65 2.30 -0.78 1.53
C SER A 65 3.22 0.37 1.17
N ALA A 66 4.53 0.22 1.42
CA ALA A 66 5.53 1.22 1.05
C ALA A 66 5.56 1.49 -0.46
N ALA A 67 5.55 0.44 -1.29
CA ALA A 67 5.54 0.59 -2.75
C ALA A 67 4.28 1.32 -3.26
N LEU A 68 3.13 1.11 -2.63
CA LEU A 68 1.90 1.84 -2.96
C LEU A 68 2.00 3.32 -2.57
N GLN A 69 2.64 3.66 -1.45
CA GLN A 69 2.89 5.05 -1.06
C GLN A 69 3.86 5.74 -2.02
N ASP A 70 4.96 5.07 -2.39
CA ASP A 70 5.92 5.59 -3.37
C ASP A 70 5.26 5.83 -4.73
N ALA A 71 4.42 4.90 -5.18
CA ALA A 71 3.64 5.06 -6.41
C ALA A 71 2.65 6.23 -6.33
N ALA A 72 2.00 6.43 -5.17
CA ALA A 72 1.11 7.58 -4.95
C ALA A 72 1.87 8.90 -5.08
N LEU A 73 3.04 9.01 -4.44
CA LEU A 73 3.91 10.18 -4.53
C LEU A 73 4.35 10.46 -5.97
N GLU A 74 4.71 9.43 -6.72
CA GLU A 74 5.10 9.57 -8.13
C GLU A 74 3.94 10.07 -9.00
N VAL A 75 2.74 9.50 -8.84
CA VAL A 75 1.54 9.95 -9.57
C VAL A 75 1.23 11.41 -9.24
N ARG A 76 1.33 11.80 -7.96
CA ARG A 76 1.11 13.19 -7.54
C ARG A 76 2.11 14.14 -8.19
N ARG A 77 3.41 13.82 -8.16
CA ARG A 77 4.46 14.65 -8.80
C ARG A 77 4.18 14.87 -10.28
N ARG A 78 3.69 13.84 -10.98
CA ARG A 78 3.30 13.95 -12.39
C ARG A 78 2.10 14.85 -12.59
N ALA A 79 1.06 14.74 -11.74
CA ALA A 79 -0.09 15.64 -11.79
C ALA A 79 0.34 17.10 -11.59
N ASP A 80 1.15 17.36 -10.56
CA ASP A 80 1.67 18.71 -10.25
C ASP A 80 2.48 19.28 -11.42
N ALA A 81 3.31 18.46 -12.08
CA ALA A 81 4.10 18.89 -13.25
C ALA A 81 3.23 19.23 -14.47
N LEU A 82 2.16 18.46 -14.71
CA LEU A 82 1.22 18.73 -15.81
C LEU A 82 0.37 19.98 -15.55
N GLU A 83 -0.03 20.21 -14.29
CA GLU A 83 -0.70 21.44 -13.88
C GLU A 83 0.18 22.68 -14.13
N GLN A 84 1.48 22.60 -13.79
CA GLN A 84 2.44 23.69 -14.02
C GLN A 84 2.76 23.92 -15.51
N ALA A 85 2.78 22.86 -16.32
CA ALA A 85 3.08 22.95 -17.75
C ALA A 85 1.86 23.35 -18.61
N GLY A 86 0.65 23.11 -18.10
CA GLY A 86 -0.62 23.41 -18.77
C GLY A 86 -1.27 24.73 -18.38
N GLY A 87 -0.80 25.39 -17.32
CA GLY A 87 -1.15 26.76 -16.93
C GLY A 87 -0.24 27.80 -17.56
#